data_AF-A0AAW0I891-F1
#
_entry.id   AF-A0AAW0I891-F1
#
_cell.length_a   1.000
_cell.length_b   1.000
_cell.length_c   1.000
_cell.angle_alpha   90.00
_cell.angle_beta   90.00
_cell.angle_gamma   90.00
#
_symmetry.space_group_name_H-M   'P 1'
#
loop_
_entity.id
_entity.type
_entity.pdbx_description
1 polymer ?
#
loop_
_entity_poly.entity_id
_entity_poly.type
_entity_poly.pdbx_seq_one_letter_code
_entity_poly.pdbx_strand_id
1 'polypeptide(L)'
;MSGAALGLEIVFVFFLALFLLHRYGDFKKQHRLVIIGTLLAWYLCFLIVFILPLDVSTTIYNRCRHAAANSSPPENNNVTGVYAAVTPAPRQHPCFKPWSYIPDGIMPIFWRVVYWTSQFLTNQLQTIGIAAANTWGLFLLVLLLGYGLVEIPRSYWNGAKRGYLLMKTYFKAAKLMTEKADAEENLEDVMEEVRKVNESIKYNHPLRKCVDTILKKVIYSVQRHRRTQVQWQILLEQAFYLEDVAKNETSATHQFVHTFQSPEPENRFIQYFYNPTVEWYWECLLRPWFHRILAVVLSVFSVIVVWSECTFFSTTPVLSLFAVFIQLAEKTYNYIYIEIACFLSIFFLSICVYSTVFRIRVFNYYYLASHHQTDAYSLLFSGMLFCRLTPPLCLNFLGLTHMDSSISHQNTQPTAYTSIMGSMKVLSFIADGFYIYYPMLVVILCIATYFSLGTRCLNLLGFQQFMGDNDMTSDLVDEGKELIRREKDKGKRKVKIEEENGKNVMDTTEKIPLGTEMFTLTPKSRISQILLPIASKYTRANNRTERDRIELLQDAEPLDFNAETFTDDSLEPESGRYQPGGRYLSMSSSIIFEDI
;
A
#
# COMPACT_ATOMS: atom_id res chain seq x y z
N MET A 1 -17.42 8.96 29.76
CA MET A 1 -16.38 7.95 29.45
C MET A 1 -16.21 7.71 27.94
N SER A 2 -17.24 7.88 27.10
CA SER A 2 -17.16 7.80 25.61
C SER A 2 -16.03 8.62 24.96
N GLY A 3 -15.85 9.89 25.34
CA GLY A 3 -14.85 10.77 24.71
C GLY A 3 -13.38 10.35 24.91
N ALA A 4 -13.06 9.65 25.99
CA ALA A 4 -11.70 9.17 26.24
C ALA A 4 -11.35 7.98 25.35
N ALA A 5 -12.29 7.05 25.13
CA ALA A 5 -12.10 5.91 24.24
C ALA A 5 -11.92 6.38 22.79
N LEU A 6 -12.78 7.29 22.33
CA LEU A 6 -12.65 7.95 21.03
C LEU A 6 -11.32 8.70 20.88
N GLY A 7 -10.91 9.44 21.91
CA GLY A 7 -9.62 10.13 21.91
C GLY A 7 -8.43 9.18 21.78
N LEU A 8 -8.48 8.02 22.46
CA LEU A 8 -7.45 6.98 22.35
C LEU A 8 -7.41 6.36 20.95
N GLU A 9 -8.55 6.08 20.33
CA GLU A 9 -8.62 5.56 18.96
C GLU A 9 -8.03 6.54 17.94
N ILE A 10 -8.43 7.80 18.02
CA ILE A 10 -7.91 8.90 17.18
C ILE A 10 -6.38 8.99 17.28
N VAL A 11 -5.85 8.98 18.50
CA VAL A 11 -4.41 9.04 18.75
C VAL A 11 -3.69 7.79 18.24
N PHE A 12 -4.25 6.61 18.48
CA PHE A 12 -3.71 5.34 18.01
C PHE A 12 -3.61 5.31 16.49
N VAL A 13 -4.68 5.70 15.79
CA VAL A 13 -4.73 5.72 14.31
C VAL A 13 -3.73 6.73 13.74
N PHE A 14 -3.55 7.88 14.38
CA PHE A 14 -2.54 8.86 13.98
C PHE A 14 -1.13 8.27 14.05
N PHE A 15 -0.77 7.61 15.15
CA PHE A 15 0.54 6.97 15.28
C PHE A 15 0.71 5.79 14.32
N LEU A 16 -0.36 5.03 14.05
CA LEU A 16 -0.33 3.96 13.04
C LEU A 16 -0.03 4.52 11.64
N ALA A 17 -0.73 5.58 11.23
CA ALA A 17 -0.52 6.23 9.94
C ALA A 17 0.90 6.81 9.84
N LEU A 18 1.39 7.44 10.91
CA LEU A 18 2.74 7.99 10.99
C LEU A 18 3.82 6.89 10.92
N PHE A 19 3.63 5.79 11.64
CA PHE A 19 4.54 4.63 11.62
C PHE A 19 4.62 4.01 10.22
N LEU A 20 3.47 3.80 9.58
CA LEU A 20 3.44 3.29 8.20
C LEU A 20 4.12 4.27 7.25
N LEU A 21 3.85 5.58 7.37
CA LEU A 21 4.45 6.58 6.49
C LEU A 21 5.97 6.62 6.68
N HIS A 22 6.45 6.48 7.91
CA HIS A 22 7.87 6.35 8.21
C HIS A 22 8.46 5.05 7.64
N ARG A 23 7.72 3.93 7.66
CA ARG A 23 8.20 2.66 7.09
C ARG A 23 8.44 2.72 5.58
N TYR A 24 7.60 3.47 4.86
CA TYR A 24 7.61 3.52 3.39
C TYR A 24 8.30 4.77 2.80
N GLY A 25 8.12 5.95 3.43
CA GLY A 25 8.63 7.23 2.94
C GLY A 25 9.83 7.77 3.73
N ASP A 26 10.73 8.47 3.03
CA ASP A 26 11.89 9.13 3.65
C ASP A 26 11.57 10.59 4.01
N PHE A 27 11.45 10.88 5.32
CA PHE A 27 11.06 12.21 5.80
C PHE A 27 12.10 13.30 5.53
N LYS A 28 13.36 12.91 5.30
CA LYS A 28 14.46 13.85 5.05
C LYS A 28 14.58 14.20 3.57
N LYS A 29 14.25 13.27 2.68
CA LYS A 29 14.37 13.48 1.23
C LYS A 29 13.13 14.08 0.60
N GLN A 30 11.94 13.82 1.15
CA GLN A 30 10.68 14.19 0.50
C GLN A 30 10.21 15.59 0.88
N HIS A 31 9.48 16.23 -0.04
CA HIS A 31 8.88 17.53 0.19
C HIS A 31 7.82 17.45 1.30
N ARG A 32 7.79 18.45 2.20
CA ARG A 32 6.89 18.46 3.37
C ARG A 32 5.41 18.32 2.99
N LEU A 33 4.98 18.93 1.89
CA LEU A 33 3.59 18.82 1.43
C LEU A 33 3.21 17.39 1.03
N VAL A 34 4.15 16.61 0.47
CA VAL A 34 3.91 15.21 0.10
C VAL A 34 3.69 14.38 1.37
N ILE A 35 4.57 14.55 2.36
CA ILE A 35 4.48 13.83 3.64
C ILE A 35 3.17 14.18 4.35
N ILE A 36 2.84 15.47 4.48
CA ILE A 36 1.62 15.92 5.16
C ILE A 36 0.36 15.46 4.41
N GLY A 37 0.35 15.58 3.08
CA GLY A 37 -0.78 15.15 2.26
C GLY A 37 -1.04 13.65 2.35
N THR A 38 0.01 12.83 2.25
CA THR A 38 -0.11 11.38 2.40
C THR A 38 -0.49 10.98 3.83
N LEU A 39 0.10 11.62 4.86
CA LEU A 39 -0.26 11.36 6.26
C LEU A 39 -1.72 11.64 6.52
N LEU A 40 -2.23 12.80 6.06
CA LEU A 40 -3.62 13.19 6.22
C LEU A 40 -4.56 12.20 5.51
N ALA A 41 -4.22 11.82 4.27
CA ALA A 41 -5.01 10.84 3.51
C ALA A 41 -5.11 9.49 4.23
N TRP A 42 -3.97 8.92 4.65
CA TRP A 42 -3.93 7.62 5.33
C TRP A 42 -4.63 7.68 6.69
N TYR A 43 -4.39 8.74 7.46
CA TYR A 43 -5.02 8.95 8.75
C TYR A 43 -6.54 8.97 8.65
N LEU A 44 -7.10 9.75 7.72
CA LEU A 44 -8.55 9.83 7.52
C LEU A 44 -9.13 8.48 7.10
N CYS A 45 -8.48 7.77 6.16
CA CYS A 45 -8.97 6.48 5.69
C CYS A 45 -8.94 5.40 6.79
N PHE A 46 -7.87 5.34 7.57
CA PHE A 46 -7.78 4.38 8.69
C PHE A 46 -8.75 4.75 9.83
N LEU A 47 -9.01 6.04 10.07
CA LEU A 47 -9.93 6.48 11.11
C LEU A 47 -11.38 6.08 10.80
N ILE A 48 -11.78 6.11 9.53
CA ILE A 48 -13.12 5.70 9.08
C ILE A 48 -13.47 4.27 9.49
N VAL A 49 -12.48 3.36 9.51
CA VAL A 49 -12.66 1.95 9.92
C VAL A 49 -13.16 1.83 11.36
N PHE A 50 -12.78 2.76 12.24
CA PHE A 50 -13.21 2.81 13.64
C PHE A 50 -14.50 3.62 13.83
N ILE A 51 -14.66 4.73 13.10
CA ILE A 51 -15.82 5.62 13.28
C ILE A 51 -17.10 5.05 12.66
N LEU A 52 -17.02 4.30 11.56
CA LEU A 52 -18.21 3.77 10.90
C LEU A 52 -19.03 2.78 11.77
N PRO A 53 -18.43 1.83 12.50
CA PRO A 53 -19.15 1.02 13.50
C PRO A 53 -19.87 1.86 14.58
N LEU A 54 -19.27 2.97 15.00
CA LEU A 54 -19.87 3.90 15.96
C LEU A 54 -21.07 4.65 15.37
N ASP A 55 -21.00 5.03 14.09
CA ASP A 55 -22.13 5.61 13.37
C ASP A 55 -23.29 4.62 13.23
N VAL A 56 -23.01 3.35 12.91
CA VAL A 56 -24.03 2.30 12.81
C VAL A 56 -24.71 2.06 14.17
N SER A 57 -23.95 1.87 15.24
CA SER A 57 -24.52 1.63 16.58
C SER A 57 -25.31 2.84 17.09
N THR A 58 -24.84 4.07 16.85
CA THR A 58 -25.55 5.31 17.17
C THR A 58 -26.85 5.44 16.35
N THR A 59 -26.82 5.07 15.07
CA THR A 59 -28.01 5.08 14.20
C THR A 59 -29.07 4.11 14.70
N ILE A 60 -28.69 2.88 15.07
CA ILE A 60 -29.62 1.88 15.63
C ILE A 60 -30.20 2.34 16.97
N TYR A 61 -29.40 2.96 17.83
CA TYR A 61 -29.89 3.57 19.07
C TYR A 61 -30.91 4.69 18.78
N ASN A 62 -30.64 5.57 17.82
CA ASN A 62 -31.57 6.63 17.43
C ASN A 62 -32.87 6.06 16.85
N ARG A 63 -32.81 4.99 16.05
CA ARG A 63 -34.01 4.27 15.57
C ARG A 63 -34.85 3.73 16.73
N CYS A 64 -34.22 3.11 17.74
CA CYS A 64 -34.90 2.66 18.96
C CYS A 64 -35.61 3.83 19.66
N ARG A 65 -34.89 4.95 19.87
CA ARG A 65 -35.43 6.15 20.52
C ARG A 65 -36.63 6.72 19.77
N HIS A 66 -36.58 6.79 18.44
CA HIS A 66 -37.70 7.26 17.62
C HIS A 66 -38.90 6.31 17.64
N ALA A 67 -38.67 4.99 17.60
CA ALA A 67 -39.73 4.00 17.74
C ALA A 67 -40.42 4.10 19.11
N ALA A 68 -39.64 4.28 20.18
CA ALA A 68 -40.16 4.48 21.53
C ALA A 68 -41.01 5.77 21.62
N ALA A 69 -40.54 6.89 21.07
CA ALA A 69 -41.26 8.16 21.07
C ALA A 69 -42.56 8.13 20.25
N ASN A 70 -42.59 7.42 19.13
CA ASN A 70 -43.81 7.26 18.32
C ASN A 70 -44.81 6.28 18.96
N SER A 71 -44.36 5.42 19.87
CA SER A 71 -45.20 4.46 20.61
C SER A 71 -45.80 5.00 21.90
N SER A 72 -45.38 6.19 22.37
CA SER A 72 -46.06 6.85 23.49
C SER A 72 -47.39 7.46 23.01
N PRO A 73 -48.52 7.21 23.69
CA PRO A 73 -49.80 7.76 23.28
C PRO A 73 -49.73 9.31 23.32
N PRO A 74 -50.37 10.02 22.37
CA PRO A 74 -50.51 11.45 22.47
C PRO A 74 -51.30 11.76 23.75
N GLU A 75 -50.78 12.66 24.60
CA GLU A 75 -51.53 13.32 25.68
C GLU A 75 -52.62 14.20 25.07
N ASN A 76 -53.69 13.58 24.58
CA ASN A 76 -54.92 14.29 24.28
C ASN A 76 -55.82 14.19 25.51
N ASN A 77 -55.65 15.16 26.40
CA ASN A 77 -56.68 15.54 27.36
C ASN A 77 -57.97 15.84 26.60
N ASN A 78 -59.08 15.22 27.06
CA ASN A 78 -60.48 15.46 26.71
C ASN A 78 -61.13 14.46 25.73
N VAL A 79 -61.49 13.25 26.22
CA VAL A 79 -62.77 12.62 25.85
C VAL A 79 -63.30 11.79 27.03
N THR A 80 -64.41 12.24 27.61
CA THR A 80 -65.30 11.41 28.44
C THR A 80 -66.05 10.43 27.54
N GLY A 81 -65.88 9.12 27.74
CA GLY A 81 -66.87 8.13 27.32
C GLY A 81 -66.33 6.84 26.67
N VAL A 82 -66.59 5.73 27.38
CA VAL A 82 -67.07 4.44 26.85
C VAL A 82 -66.07 3.51 26.12
N TYR A 83 -65.80 2.37 26.78
CA TYR A 83 -65.23 1.09 26.32
C TYR A 83 -64.17 1.13 25.18
N ALA A 84 -62.93 1.45 25.54
CA ALA A 84 -61.77 1.01 24.74
C ALA A 84 -61.30 -0.35 25.27
N ALA A 85 -61.36 -1.37 24.40
CA ALA A 85 -60.81 -2.69 24.68
C ALA A 85 -59.32 -2.56 25.04
N VAL A 86 -58.93 -3.12 26.19
CA VAL A 86 -57.55 -3.22 26.64
C VAL A 86 -56.83 -4.23 25.75
N THR A 87 -56.33 -3.80 24.60
CA THR A 87 -55.22 -4.46 23.94
C THR A 87 -53.97 -4.18 24.78
N PRO A 88 -53.15 -5.20 25.12
CA PRO A 88 -51.93 -4.95 25.88
C PRO A 88 -51.00 -4.09 25.01
N ALA A 89 -50.67 -2.89 25.50
CA ALA A 89 -49.68 -2.03 24.89
C ALA A 89 -48.38 -2.83 24.69
N PRO A 90 -47.70 -2.69 23.53
CA PRO A 90 -46.42 -3.36 23.33
C PRO A 90 -45.46 -2.93 24.44
N ARG A 91 -44.83 -3.92 25.10
CA ARG A 91 -43.85 -3.69 26.17
C ARG A 91 -42.80 -2.70 25.65
N GLN A 92 -42.81 -1.47 26.16
CA GLN A 92 -41.78 -0.48 25.87
C GLN A 92 -40.47 -0.98 26.49
N HIS A 93 -39.58 -1.51 25.65
CA HIS A 93 -38.22 -1.82 26.07
C HIS A 93 -37.43 -0.51 26.18
N PRO A 94 -36.81 -0.20 27.34
CA PRO A 94 -36.02 1.01 27.50
C PRO A 94 -34.79 0.98 26.59
N CYS A 95 -34.65 1.96 25.70
CA CYS A 95 -33.46 2.12 24.86
C CYS A 95 -32.30 2.65 25.73
N PHE A 96 -31.27 1.85 25.93
CA PHE A 96 -30.08 2.27 26.67
C PHE A 96 -29.06 2.91 25.74
N LYS A 97 -28.40 3.97 26.21
CA LYS A 97 -27.34 4.64 25.47
C LYS A 97 -26.12 3.73 25.33
N PRO A 98 -25.54 3.53 24.13
CA PRO A 98 -24.31 2.75 23.98
C PRO A 98 -23.14 3.43 24.69
N TRP A 99 -22.19 2.64 25.17
CA TRP A 99 -21.01 3.14 25.89
C TRP A 99 -20.21 4.15 25.03
N SER A 100 -20.11 3.88 23.74
CA SER A 100 -19.42 4.68 22.73
C SER A 100 -20.33 5.72 22.04
N TYR A 101 -21.51 6.05 22.61
CA TYR A 101 -22.44 6.99 21.98
C TYR A 101 -21.81 8.37 21.76
N ILE A 102 -22.03 8.91 20.56
CA ILE A 102 -21.62 10.23 20.14
C ILE A 102 -22.85 11.15 20.12
N PRO A 103 -22.80 12.36 20.71
CA PRO A 103 -23.91 13.31 20.70
C PRO A 103 -24.42 13.65 19.29
N ASP A 104 -25.73 13.82 19.19
CA ASP A 104 -26.41 14.26 17.97
C ASP A 104 -25.77 15.56 17.43
N GLY A 105 -25.43 15.59 16.14
CA GLY A 105 -24.78 16.73 15.47
C GLY A 105 -23.25 16.63 15.28
N ILE A 106 -22.53 15.90 16.15
CA ILE A 106 -21.07 15.74 16.01
C ILE A 106 -20.71 14.84 14.83
N MET A 107 -21.44 13.72 14.65
CA MET A 107 -21.17 12.74 13.58
C MET A 107 -21.32 13.36 12.17
N PRO A 108 -22.37 14.14 11.86
CA PRO A 108 -22.44 14.88 10.59
C PRO A 108 -21.30 15.88 10.37
N ILE A 109 -20.84 16.58 11.42
CA ILE A 109 -19.69 17.51 11.31
C ILE A 109 -18.42 16.73 10.96
N PHE A 110 -18.17 15.62 11.66
CA PHE A 110 -17.05 14.74 11.37
C PHE A 110 -17.05 14.27 9.91
N TRP A 111 -18.18 13.74 9.43
CA TRP A 111 -18.29 13.28 8.04
C TRP A 111 -18.13 14.41 7.02
N ARG A 112 -18.58 15.63 7.32
CA ARG A 112 -18.32 16.81 6.47
C ARG A 112 -16.83 17.13 6.41
N VAL A 113 -16.11 17.09 7.53
CA VAL A 113 -14.65 17.29 7.55
C VAL A 113 -13.97 16.22 6.70
N VAL A 114 -14.30 14.94 6.90
CA VAL A 114 -13.77 13.82 6.10
C VAL A 114 -14.08 14.00 4.60
N TYR A 115 -15.31 14.38 4.26
CA TYR A 115 -15.72 14.64 2.89
C TYR A 115 -14.90 15.74 2.25
N TRP A 116 -14.87 16.94 2.84
CA TRP A 116 -14.18 18.09 2.25
C TRP A 116 -12.65 17.90 2.19
N THR A 117 -12.07 17.24 3.20
CA THR A 117 -10.63 16.92 3.20
C THR A 117 -10.29 15.88 2.14
N SER A 118 -11.10 14.82 1.99
CA SER A 118 -10.94 13.85 0.90
C SER A 118 -11.09 14.52 -0.47
N GLN A 119 -12.10 15.38 -0.65
CA GLN A 119 -12.30 16.13 -1.90
C GLN A 119 -11.09 17.01 -2.19
N PHE A 120 -10.60 17.78 -1.22
CA PHE A 120 -9.40 18.61 -1.40
C PHE A 120 -8.17 17.80 -1.82
N LEU A 121 -7.95 16.64 -1.20
CA LEU A 121 -6.85 15.73 -1.57
C LEU A 121 -7.02 15.12 -2.97
N THR A 122 -8.25 15.01 -3.47
CA THR A 122 -8.56 14.45 -4.80
C THR A 122 -8.80 15.49 -5.91
N ASN A 123 -9.01 16.77 -5.56
CA ASN A 123 -9.51 17.85 -6.44
C ASN A 123 -8.50 18.41 -7.46
N GLN A 124 -7.48 17.64 -7.83
CA GLN A 124 -6.62 17.97 -8.96
C GLN A 124 -7.26 17.65 -10.33
N LEU A 125 -8.53 17.21 -10.39
CA LEU A 125 -9.22 16.86 -11.64
C LEU A 125 -10.62 17.51 -11.73
N GLN A 126 -10.93 18.10 -12.89
CA GLN A 126 -12.20 18.80 -13.21
C GLN A 126 -13.46 17.94 -12.98
N THR A 127 -14.63 18.59 -12.90
CA THR A 127 -15.96 18.05 -12.55
C THR A 127 -16.39 16.77 -13.30
N ILE A 128 -16.01 16.59 -14.58
CA ILE A 128 -16.27 15.33 -15.34
C ILE A 128 -15.45 14.16 -14.77
N GLY A 129 -14.27 14.45 -14.22
CA GLY A 129 -13.40 13.52 -13.53
C GLY A 129 -13.94 13.02 -12.19
N ILE A 130 -14.92 13.70 -11.57
CA ILE A 130 -15.48 13.26 -10.27
C ILE A 130 -16.39 12.04 -10.45
N ALA A 131 -17.29 12.07 -11.44
CA ALA A 131 -18.15 10.92 -11.75
C ALA A 131 -17.35 9.72 -12.25
N ALA A 132 -16.37 9.95 -13.13
CA ALA A 132 -15.45 8.92 -13.60
C ALA A 132 -14.52 8.39 -12.49
N ALA A 133 -14.10 9.24 -11.55
CA ALA A 133 -13.31 8.81 -10.39
C ALA A 133 -14.12 7.95 -9.42
N ASN A 134 -15.42 8.23 -9.26
CA ASN A 134 -16.30 7.44 -8.40
C ASN A 134 -16.59 6.06 -9.00
N THR A 135 -16.83 5.96 -10.32
CA THR A 135 -16.96 4.67 -11.00
C THR A 135 -15.64 3.90 -11.04
N TRP A 136 -14.50 4.60 -11.21
CA TRP A 136 -13.17 4.01 -11.12
C TRP A 136 -12.86 3.47 -9.72
N GLY A 137 -13.19 4.21 -8.65
CA GLY A 137 -13.00 3.75 -7.27
C GLY A 137 -13.83 2.49 -6.96
N LEU A 138 -15.04 2.41 -7.50
CA LEU A 138 -15.92 1.26 -7.36
C LEU A 138 -15.42 0.03 -8.14
N PHE A 139 -14.96 0.23 -9.37
CA PHE A 139 -14.33 -0.81 -10.17
C PHE A 139 -13.05 -1.33 -9.51
N LEU A 140 -12.20 -0.43 -9.03
CA LEU A 140 -11.00 -0.80 -8.29
C LEU A 140 -11.34 -1.54 -6.98
N LEU A 141 -12.42 -1.15 -6.29
CA LEU A 141 -12.87 -1.89 -5.12
C LEU A 141 -13.20 -3.35 -5.48
N VAL A 142 -13.95 -3.59 -6.56
CA VAL A 142 -14.29 -4.94 -7.04
C VAL A 142 -13.02 -5.77 -7.28
N LEU A 143 -12.04 -5.21 -8.00
CA LEU A 143 -10.77 -5.88 -8.29
C LEU A 143 -9.96 -6.18 -7.04
N LEU A 144 -9.75 -5.17 -6.19
CA LEU A 144 -8.88 -5.27 -5.02
C LEU A 144 -9.51 -6.11 -3.91
N LEU A 145 -10.83 -6.03 -3.73
CA LEU A 145 -11.56 -6.86 -2.77
C LEU A 145 -11.56 -8.33 -3.24
N GLY A 146 -11.90 -8.59 -4.52
CA GLY A 146 -11.89 -9.95 -5.07
C GLY A 146 -10.51 -10.63 -5.00
N TYR A 147 -9.44 -9.88 -5.28
CA TYR A 147 -8.08 -10.38 -5.09
C TYR A 147 -7.74 -10.59 -3.60
N GLY A 148 -8.00 -9.59 -2.75
CA GLY A 148 -7.65 -9.59 -1.34
C GLY A 148 -8.37 -10.69 -0.53
N LEU A 149 -9.60 -11.03 -0.88
CA LEU A 149 -10.37 -12.10 -0.25
C LEU A 149 -9.71 -13.48 -0.42
N VAL A 150 -8.98 -13.69 -1.50
CA VAL A 150 -8.34 -14.99 -1.80
C VAL A 150 -6.86 -14.99 -1.45
N GLU A 151 -6.14 -13.93 -1.83
CA GLU A 151 -4.68 -13.91 -1.70
C GLU A 151 -4.23 -13.71 -0.25
N ILE A 152 -5.00 -12.99 0.59
CA ILE A 152 -4.60 -12.77 1.98
C ILE A 152 -4.61 -14.08 2.80
N PRO A 153 -5.70 -14.86 2.85
CA PRO A 153 -5.67 -16.16 3.54
C PRO A 153 -4.65 -17.13 2.92
N ARG A 154 -4.53 -17.17 1.58
CA ARG A 154 -3.53 -17.98 0.87
C ARG A 154 -2.10 -17.61 1.25
N SER A 155 -1.80 -16.31 1.35
CA SER A 155 -0.48 -15.81 1.72
C SER A 155 -0.09 -16.26 3.12
N TYR A 156 -1.01 -16.22 4.09
CA TYR A 156 -0.75 -16.71 5.45
C TYR A 156 -0.64 -18.23 5.50
N TRP A 157 -1.49 -18.95 4.76
CA TRP A 157 -1.45 -20.41 4.67
C TRP A 157 -0.13 -20.91 4.09
N ASN A 158 0.30 -20.31 2.98
CA ASN A 158 1.57 -20.64 2.34
C ASN A 158 2.76 -20.21 3.20
N GLY A 159 2.69 -19.06 3.88
CA GLY A 159 3.70 -18.64 4.85
C GLY A 159 3.87 -19.61 6.03
N ALA A 160 2.83 -20.38 6.36
CA ALA A 160 2.86 -21.38 7.42
C ALA A 160 3.34 -22.78 6.95
N LYS A 161 3.54 -22.99 5.65
CA LYS A 161 4.13 -24.22 5.11
C LYS A 161 5.64 -24.20 5.34
N ARG A 162 6.17 -25.30 5.88
CA ARG A 162 7.61 -25.48 6.09
C ARG A 162 8.35 -25.34 4.77
N GLY A 163 9.44 -24.57 4.76
CA GLY A 163 10.29 -24.37 3.59
C GLY A 163 9.70 -23.50 2.46
N TYR A 164 8.38 -23.25 2.40
CA TYR A 164 7.79 -22.46 1.32
C TYR A 164 8.35 -21.03 1.26
N LEU A 165 8.42 -20.35 2.40
CA LEU A 165 8.95 -18.99 2.47
C LEU A 165 10.43 -18.93 2.10
N LEU A 166 11.21 -19.96 2.46
CA LEU A 166 12.62 -20.08 2.11
C LEU A 166 12.79 -20.24 0.59
N MET A 167 12.05 -21.16 -0.03
CA MET A 167 12.07 -21.36 -1.47
C MET A 167 11.63 -20.09 -2.21
N LYS A 168 10.60 -19.40 -1.71
CA LYS A 168 10.12 -18.13 -2.29
C LYS A 168 11.19 -17.05 -2.22
N THR A 169 11.95 -17.00 -1.14
CA THR A 169 13.09 -16.08 -1.00
C THR A 169 14.21 -16.42 -1.98
N TYR A 170 14.54 -17.70 -2.21
CA TYR A 170 15.51 -18.10 -3.24
C TYR A 170 15.07 -17.70 -4.64
N PHE A 171 13.81 -17.95 -5.02
CA PHE A 171 13.26 -17.51 -6.30
C PHE A 171 13.36 -15.99 -6.49
N LYS A 172 13.03 -15.21 -5.45
CA LYS A 172 13.18 -13.75 -5.46
C LYS A 172 14.63 -13.32 -5.54
N ALA A 173 15.55 -14.10 -4.97
CA ALA A 173 16.97 -13.79 -4.99
C ALA A 173 17.53 -13.89 -6.42
N ALA A 174 17.15 -14.92 -7.19
CA ALA A 174 17.53 -15.03 -8.59
C ALA A 174 17.03 -13.83 -9.42
N LYS A 175 15.73 -13.51 -9.33
CA LYS A 175 15.14 -12.36 -10.06
C LYS A 175 15.73 -11.01 -9.65
N LEU A 176 15.96 -10.80 -8.36
CA LEU A 176 16.52 -9.52 -7.89
C LEU A 176 18.01 -9.39 -8.26
N MET A 177 18.74 -10.50 -8.39
CA MET A 177 20.13 -10.48 -8.83
C MET A 177 20.27 -10.06 -10.28
N THR A 178 19.39 -10.53 -11.17
CA THR A 178 19.37 -10.07 -12.56
C THR A 178 19.08 -8.57 -12.61
N GLU A 179 18.02 -8.10 -11.94
CA GLU A 179 17.68 -6.66 -11.88
C GLU A 179 18.83 -5.80 -11.29
N LYS A 180 19.56 -6.35 -10.32
CA LYS A 180 20.70 -5.67 -9.71
C LYS A 180 21.90 -5.61 -10.67
N ALA A 181 22.21 -6.70 -11.35
CA ALA A 181 23.29 -6.76 -12.33
C ALA A 181 23.02 -5.78 -13.48
N ASP A 182 21.80 -5.79 -14.02
CA ASP A 182 21.38 -4.84 -15.06
C ASP A 182 21.53 -3.38 -14.59
N ALA A 183 21.16 -3.09 -13.34
CA ALA A 183 21.29 -1.73 -12.79
C ALA A 183 22.75 -1.33 -12.50
N GLU A 184 23.63 -2.29 -12.25
CA GLU A 184 25.07 -2.07 -12.04
C GLU A 184 25.77 -1.80 -13.38
N GLU A 185 25.51 -2.62 -14.41
CA GLU A 185 26.01 -2.43 -15.78
C GLU A 185 25.55 -1.08 -16.36
N ASN A 186 24.25 -0.78 -16.29
CA ASN A 186 23.72 0.51 -16.74
C ASN A 186 24.36 1.71 -16.02
N LEU A 187 24.75 1.55 -14.75
CA LEU A 187 25.44 2.61 -14.02
C LEU A 187 26.89 2.76 -14.50
N GLU A 188 27.58 1.64 -14.73
CA GLU A 188 28.95 1.63 -15.25
C GLU A 188 29.02 2.29 -16.64
N ASP A 189 28.12 1.91 -17.55
CA ASP A 189 28.02 2.49 -18.90
C ASP A 189 27.80 4.00 -18.85
N VAL A 190 26.79 4.45 -18.08
CA VAL A 190 26.47 5.87 -17.95
C VAL A 190 27.63 6.63 -17.33
N MET A 191 28.31 6.05 -16.33
CA MET A 191 29.47 6.67 -15.69
C MET A 191 30.66 6.78 -16.64
N GLU A 192 30.88 5.79 -17.51
CA GLU A 192 31.94 5.81 -18.50
C GLU A 192 31.68 6.89 -19.57
N GLU A 193 30.47 6.96 -20.11
CA GLU A 193 30.08 7.97 -21.10
C GLU A 193 30.17 9.39 -20.53
N VAL A 194 29.70 9.60 -19.30
CA VAL A 194 29.84 10.89 -18.61
C VAL A 194 31.31 11.24 -18.38
N ARG A 195 32.16 10.26 -18.08
CA ARG A 195 33.61 10.48 -17.90
C ARG A 195 34.24 10.96 -19.21
N LYS A 196 33.96 10.28 -20.33
CA LYS A 196 34.44 10.66 -21.68
C LYS A 196 33.99 12.07 -22.07
N VAL A 197 32.72 12.40 -21.84
CA VAL A 197 32.16 13.73 -22.14
C VAL A 197 32.74 14.83 -21.23
N ASN A 198 32.95 14.54 -19.94
CA ASN A 198 33.53 15.52 -19.03
C ASN A 198 35.02 15.77 -19.28
N GLU A 199 35.77 14.77 -19.76
CA GLU A 199 37.18 14.93 -20.16
C GLU A 199 37.33 15.71 -21.48
N SER A 200 36.37 15.61 -22.41
CA SER A 200 36.42 16.32 -23.70
C SER A 200 35.95 17.78 -23.63
N ILE A 201 35.15 18.17 -22.64
CA ILE A 201 34.53 19.51 -22.57
C ILE A 201 35.12 20.36 -21.42
N LYS A 202 35.92 21.37 -21.78
CA LYS A 202 36.46 22.37 -20.84
C LYS A 202 35.34 23.16 -20.15
N TYR A 203 35.61 23.65 -18.93
CA TYR A 203 34.62 24.32 -18.06
C TYR A 203 33.89 25.52 -18.67
N ASN A 204 34.53 26.25 -19.61
CA ASN A 204 33.98 27.45 -20.23
C ASN A 204 33.24 27.19 -21.56
N HIS A 205 33.04 25.92 -21.92
CA HIS A 205 32.44 25.56 -23.20
C HIS A 205 30.91 25.78 -23.20
N PRO A 206 30.30 26.30 -24.29
CA PRO A 206 28.85 26.52 -24.37
C PRO A 206 28.01 25.26 -24.08
N LEU A 207 28.51 24.08 -24.48
CA LEU A 207 27.85 22.78 -24.27
C LEU A 207 27.93 22.26 -22.82
N ARG A 208 28.59 22.97 -21.89
CA ARG A 208 28.68 22.55 -20.49
C ARG A 208 27.31 22.36 -19.84
N LYS A 209 26.32 23.18 -20.23
CA LYS A 209 24.92 23.03 -19.77
C LYS A 209 24.31 21.68 -20.18
N CYS A 210 24.66 21.15 -21.36
CA CYS A 210 24.22 19.83 -21.79
C CYS A 210 24.85 18.72 -20.95
N VAL A 211 26.14 18.86 -20.60
CA VAL A 211 26.82 17.94 -19.66
C VAL A 211 26.17 17.96 -18.28
N ASP A 212 25.79 19.13 -17.77
CA ASP A 212 25.08 19.25 -16.50
C ASP A 212 23.69 18.58 -16.53
N THR A 213 23.00 18.59 -17.68
CA THR A 213 21.77 17.82 -17.89
C THR A 213 22.04 16.31 -17.93
N ILE A 214 23.10 15.85 -18.59
CA ILE A 214 23.51 14.44 -18.61
C ILE A 214 23.86 13.96 -17.19
N LEU A 215 24.55 14.80 -16.40
CA LEU A 215 24.86 14.53 -15.00
C LEU A 215 23.61 14.33 -14.13
N LYS A 216 22.46 14.93 -14.48
CA LYS A 216 21.19 14.63 -13.78
C LYS A 216 20.69 13.22 -14.05
N LYS A 217 20.96 12.65 -15.23
CA LYS A 217 20.59 11.27 -15.58
C LYS A 217 21.43 10.24 -14.81
N VAL A 218 22.69 10.57 -14.49
CA VAL A 218 23.56 9.77 -13.60
C VAL A 218 22.94 9.59 -12.22
N ILE A 219 22.30 10.64 -11.67
CA ILE A 219 21.67 10.58 -10.34
C ILE A 219 20.59 9.51 -10.31
N TYR A 220 19.80 9.37 -11.39
CA TYR A 220 18.79 8.34 -11.49
C TYR A 220 19.40 6.93 -11.53
N SER A 221 20.44 6.70 -12.35
CA SER A 221 21.15 5.42 -12.40
C SER A 221 21.78 5.04 -11.06
N VAL A 222 22.39 6.01 -10.36
CA VAL A 222 22.96 5.82 -9.01
C VAL A 222 21.88 5.47 -7.99
N GLN A 223 20.74 6.16 -8.04
CA GLN A 223 19.61 5.87 -7.15
C GLN A 223 19.03 4.47 -7.41
N ARG A 224 18.89 4.08 -8.67
CA ARG A 224 18.42 2.75 -9.07
C ARG A 224 19.36 1.65 -8.59
N HIS A 225 20.67 1.78 -8.83
CA HIS A 225 21.67 0.84 -8.32
C HIS A 225 21.66 0.75 -6.79
N ARG A 226 21.65 1.89 -6.09
CA ARG A 226 21.58 1.89 -4.63
C ARG A 226 20.32 1.19 -4.11
N ARG A 227 19.19 1.40 -4.78
CA ARG A 227 17.92 0.76 -4.43
C ARG A 227 18.00 -0.75 -4.56
N THR A 228 18.39 -1.27 -5.72
CA THR A 228 18.51 -2.72 -5.96
C THR A 228 19.54 -3.34 -5.02
N GLN A 229 20.64 -2.63 -4.73
CA GLN A 229 21.65 -3.06 -3.76
C GLN A 229 21.10 -3.20 -2.33
N VAL A 230 20.32 -2.24 -1.84
CA VAL A 230 19.72 -2.33 -0.49
C VAL A 230 18.64 -3.41 -0.44
N GLN A 231 17.81 -3.52 -1.47
CA GLN A 231 16.82 -4.59 -1.57
C GLN A 231 17.50 -5.97 -1.54
N TRP A 232 18.65 -6.11 -2.21
CA TRP A 232 19.46 -7.32 -2.18
C TRP A 232 19.95 -7.65 -0.77
N GLN A 233 20.46 -6.67 -0.01
CA GLN A 233 20.90 -6.89 1.37
C GLN A 233 19.76 -7.35 2.29
N ILE A 234 18.60 -6.69 2.21
CA ILE A 234 17.42 -7.07 3.00
C ILE A 234 16.98 -8.50 2.66
N LEU A 235 17.02 -8.86 1.37
CA LEU A 235 16.66 -10.19 0.92
C LEU A 235 17.67 -11.25 1.39
N LEU A 236 18.97 -10.94 1.40
CA LEU A 236 20.03 -11.79 1.96
C LEU A 236 19.81 -12.06 3.45
N GLU A 237 19.56 -11.01 4.24
CA GLU A 237 19.27 -11.13 5.68
C GLU A 237 18.04 -12.02 5.92
N GLN A 238 16.96 -11.80 5.15
CA GLN A 238 15.78 -12.64 5.21
C GLN A 238 16.09 -14.10 4.84
N ALA A 239 16.91 -14.35 3.82
CA ALA A 239 17.29 -15.69 3.41
C ALA A 239 18.11 -16.41 4.50
N PHE A 240 19.10 -15.73 5.07
CA PHE A 240 19.94 -16.30 6.13
C PHE A 240 19.13 -16.64 7.37
N TYR A 241 18.25 -15.74 7.79
CA TYR A 241 17.34 -15.97 8.90
C TYR A 241 16.44 -17.19 8.66
N LEU A 242 15.84 -17.32 7.48
CA LEU A 242 14.98 -18.47 7.16
C LEU A 242 15.76 -19.79 7.08
N GLU A 243 17.01 -19.78 6.60
CA GLU A 243 17.90 -20.95 6.67
C GLU A 243 18.21 -21.34 8.11
N ASP A 244 18.39 -20.36 9.00
CA ASP A 244 18.67 -20.60 10.41
C ASP A 244 17.46 -21.20 11.11
N VAL A 245 16.25 -20.69 10.86
CA VAL A 245 14.99 -21.29 11.34
C VAL A 245 14.87 -22.75 10.85
N ALA A 246 15.13 -23.01 9.56
CA ALA A 246 15.04 -24.36 8.99
C ALA A 246 16.06 -25.34 9.61
N LYS A 247 17.29 -24.88 9.88
CA LYS A 247 18.31 -25.69 10.56
C LYS A 247 17.93 -25.94 12.02
N ASN A 248 17.50 -24.91 12.74
CA ASN A 248 17.13 -25.02 14.14
C ASN A 248 15.89 -25.89 14.35
N GLU A 249 14.97 -25.94 13.39
CA GLU A 249 13.81 -26.86 13.41
C GLU A 249 14.25 -28.34 13.31
N THR A 250 15.36 -28.62 12.61
CA THR A 250 15.91 -29.98 12.49
C THR A 250 16.89 -30.35 13.61
N SER A 251 17.34 -29.37 14.41
CA SER A 251 18.28 -29.59 15.51
C SER A 251 17.58 -30.14 16.75
N ALA A 252 18.20 -31.13 17.41
CA ALA A 252 17.70 -31.74 18.63
C ALA A 252 17.94 -30.89 19.91
N THR A 253 18.73 -29.82 19.83
CA THR A 253 19.17 -29.05 21.01
C THR A 253 18.16 -28.01 21.49
N HIS A 254 17.06 -27.76 20.75
CA HIS A 254 16.01 -26.76 21.05
C HIS A 254 16.56 -25.37 21.48
N GLN A 255 17.72 -24.99 20.95
CA GLN A 255 18.34 -23.68 21.13
C GLN A 255 18.44 -23.03 19.76
N PHE A 256 18.00 -21.77 19.66
CA PHE A 256 18.09 -21.03 18.42
C PHE A 256 19.53 -20.54 18.20
N VAL A 257 20.19 -21.03 17.14
CA VAL A 257 21.54 -20.62 16.75
C VAL A 257 21.47 -19.81 15.46
N HIS A 258 22.06 -18.61 15.48
CA HIS A 258 22.16 -17.70 14.32
C HIS A 258 23.46 -17.97 13.53
N THR A 259 23.40 -17.95 12.19
CA THR A 259 24.59 -18.08 11.32
C THR A 259 25.55 -16.91 11.49
N PHE A 260 25.01 -15.70 11.64
CA PHE A 260 25.77 -14.47 11.88
C PHE A 260 25.37 -13.96 13.26
N GLN A 261 26.35 -13.69 14.14
CA GLN A 261 26.06 -13.15 15.47
C GLN A 261 25.30 -11.83 15.31
N SER A 262 24.09 -11.77 15.87
CA SER A 262 23.40 -10.50 16.06
C SER A 262 24.22 -9.68 17.07
N PRO A 263 24.31 -8.34 16.91
CA PRO A 263 24.86 -7.49 17.97
C PRO A 263 24.08 -7.79 19.25
N GLU A 264 24.79 -8.18 20.32
CA GLU A 264 24.16 -8.45 21.61
C GLU A 264 23.26 -7.26 21.99
N PRO A 265 22.02 -7.49 22.44
CA PRO A 265 21.15 -6.40 22.83
C PRO A 265 21.80 -5.64 23.99
N GLU A 266 22.02 -4.32 23.84
CA GLU A 266 22.64 -3.45 24.86
C GLU A 266 21.92 -3.50 26.22
N ASN A 267 20.67 -3.97 26.27
CA ASN A 267 19.83 -4.00 27.46
C ASN A 267 19.77 -5.40 28.11
N ARG A 268 20.41 -5.54 29.27
CA ARG A 268 20.39 -6.76 30.14
C ARG A 268 18.99 -7.30 30.46
N PHE A 269 17.97 -6.43 30.54
CA PHE A 269 16.58 -6.85 30.79
C PHE A 269 15.97 -7.63 29.63
N ILE A 270 16.30 -7.25 28.39
CA ILE A 270 15.83 -7.96 27.20
C ILE A 270 16.53 -9.32 27.11
N GLN A 271 17.83 -9.37 27.43
CA GLN A 271 18.61 -10.61 27.45
C GLN A 271 18.09 -11.65 28.46
N TYR A 272 17.49 -11.21 29.58
CA TYR A 272 16.91 -12.12 30.57
C TYR A 272 15.61 -12.80 30.09
N PHE A 273 14.75 -12.06 29.38
CA PHE A 273 13.51 -12.60 28.82
C PHE A 273 13.70 -13.29 27.47
N TYR A 274 14.71 -12.88 26.69
CA TYR A 274 15.01 -13.40 25.36
C TYR A 274 16.10 -14.48 25.43
N ASN A 275 15.74 -15.61 26.04
CA ASN A 275 16.61 -16.80 26.10
C ASN A 275 16.53 -17.56 24.75
N PRO A 276 17.64 -18.10 24.19
CA PRO A 276 17.65 -18.84 22.91
C PRO A 276 16.67 -20.02 22.83
N THR A 277 16.24 -20.56 23.98
CA THR A 277 15.19 -21.58 24.06
C THR A 277 13.79 -21.00 23.79
N VAL A 278 13.49 -19.82 24.35
CA VAL A 278 12.23 -19.11 24.11
C VAL A 278 12.14 -18.66 22.66
N GLU A 279 13.25 -18.18 22.09
CA GLU A 279 13.35 -17.83 20.67
C GLU A 279 13.05 -19.04 19.77
N TRP A 280 13.57 -20.23 20.10
CA TRP A 280 13.26 -21.46 19.38
C TRP A 280 11.76 -21.80 19.43
N TYR A 281 11.13 -21.76 20.62
CA TYR A 281 9.69 -22.03 20.75
C TYR A 281 8.84 -21.01 19.99
N TRP A 282 9.24 -19.74 20.00
CA TRP A 282 8.56 -18.68 19.26
C TRP A 282 8.66 -18.90 17.74
N GLU A 283 9.87 -19.07 17.21
CA GLU A 283 10.11 -19.10 15.77
C GLU A 283 9.80 -20.45 15.11
N CYS A 284 10.18 -21.56 15.73
CA CYS A 284 10.02 -22.89 15.13
C CYS A 284 8.64 -23.49 15.39
N LEU A 285 8.00 -23.21 16.52
CA LEU A 285 6.71 -23.82 16.90
C LEU A 285 5.54 -22.83 16.83
N LEU A 286 5.57 -21.76 17.62
CA LEU A 286 4.41 -20.90 17.83
C LEU A 286 4.06 -20.09 16.58
N ARG A 287 5.05 -19.51 15.90
CA ARG A 287 4.84 -18.67 14.72
C ARG A 287 4.19 -19.41 13.53
N PRO A 288 4.64 -20.61 13.10
CA PRO A 288 3.96 -21.36 12.07
C PRO A 288 2.52 -21.72 12.45
N TRP A 289 2.28 -22.13 13.70
CA TRP A 289 0.94 -22.44 14.21
C TRP A 289 0.02 -21.22 14.22
N PHE A 290 0.51 -20.08 14.68
CA PHE A 290 -0.21 -18.81 14.65
C PHE A 290 -0.62 -18.45 13.21
N HIS A 291 0.30 -18.53 12.26
CA HIS A 291 -0.02 -18.28 10.84
C HIS A 291 -1.04 -19.27 10.28
N ARG A 292 -1.04 -20.56 10.68
CA ARG A 292 -2.06 -21.53 10.27
C ARG A 292 -3.44 -21.18 10.81
N ILE A 293 -3.54 -20.94 12.12
CA ILE A 293 -4.82 -20.59 12.76
C ILE A 293 -5.36 -19.30 12.15
N LEU A 294 -4.51 -18.28 12.00
CA LEU A 294 -4.88 -17.03 11.37
C LEU A 294 -5.35 -17.23 9.91
N ALA A 295 -4.66 -18.07 9.12
CA ALA A 295 -5.07 -18.36 7.76
C ALA A 295 -6.43 -19.05 7.68
N VAL A 296 -6.74 -19.98 8.60
CA VAL A 296 -8.05 -20.64 8.68
C VAL A 296 -9.13 -19.64 9.05
N VAL A 297 -8.92 -18.82 10.09
CA VAL A 297 -9.87 -17.78 10.52
C VAL A 297 -10.15 -16.79 9.38
N LEU A 298 -9.10 -16.29 8.71
CA LEU A 298 -9.25 -15.37 7.58
C LEU A 298 -9.95 -16.03 6.38
N SER A 299 -9.71 -17.32 6.12
CA SER A 299 -10.39 -18.08 5.05
C SER A 299 -11.88 -18.22 5.34
N VAL A 300 -12.25 -18.56 6.58
CA VAL A 300 -13.66 -18.64 7.00
C VAL A 300 -14.33 -17.28 6.85
N PHE A 301 -13.68 -16.21 7.32
CA PHE A 301 -14.24 -14.85 7.21
C PHE A 301 -14.37 -14.40 5.75
N SER A 302 -13.42 -14.77 4.88
CA SER A 302 -13.50 -14.52 3.43
C SER A 302 -14.72 -15.21 2.80
N VAL A 303 -14.97 -16.49 3.14
CA VAL A 303 -16.16 -17.21 2.67
C VAL A 303 -17.45 -16.55 3.16
N ILE A 304 -17.50 -16.10 4.42
CA ILE A 304 -18.64 -15.36 4.98
C ILE A 304 -18.88 -14.06 4.20
N VAL A 305 -17.82 -13.32 3.85
CA VAL A 305 -17.94 -12.10 3.04
C VAL A 305 -18.45 -12.43 1.65
N VAL A 306 -17.84 -13.37 0.93
CA VAL A 306 -18.29 -13.75 -0.42
C VAL A 306 -19.74 -14.23 -0.41
N TRP A 307 -20.13 -15.02 0.60
CA TRP A 307 -21.53 -15.44 0.77
C TRP A 307 -22.46 -14.24 0.99
N SER A 308 -22.06 -13.30 1.85
CA SER A 308 -22.85 -12.11 2.17
C SER A 308 -22.97 -11.17 0.97
N GLU A 309 -21.92 -11.07 0.13
CA GLU A 309 -21.97 -10.34 -1.15
C GLU A 309 -22.99 -10.96 -2.11
N CYS A 310 -22.96 -12.28 -2.30
CA CYS A 310 -23.92 -12.97 -3.17
C CYS A 310 -25.38 -12.81 -2.73
N THR A 311 -25.59 -12.63 -1.43
CA THR A 311 -26.92 -12.75 -0.82
C THR A 311 -27.51 -11.42 -0.39
N PHE A 312 -26.77 -10.30 -0.46
CA PHE A 312 -27.27 -9.02 0.04
C PHE A 312 -28.53 -8.52 -0.68
N PHE A 313 -28.73 -8.90 -1.96
CA PHE A 313 -29.93 -8.52 -2.74
C PHE A 313 -31.21 -9.17 -2.23
N SER A 314 -31.11 -10.30 -1.51
CA SER A 314 -32.26 -11.02 -0.96
C SER A 314 -32.63 -10.40 0.39
N THR A 315 -33.65 -9.53 0.36
CA THR A 315 -34.15 -8.80 1.52
C THR A 315 -35.19 -9.61 2.30
N THR A 316 -35.85 -10.56 1.64
CA THR A 316 -36.80 -11.51 2.25
C THR A 316 -36.65 -12.89 1.60
N PRO A 317 -36.03 -13.89 2.25
CA PRO A 317 -35.42 -13.90 3.59
C PRO A 317 -34.05 -13.21 3.65
N VAL A 318 -33.65 -12.73 4.83
CA VAL A 318 -32.33 -12.13 5.06
C VAL A 318 -31.27 -13.23 5.04
N LEU A 319 -30.52 -13.33 3.94
CA LEU A 319 -29.53 -14.40 3.71
C LEU A 319 -28.08 -13.97 4.00
N SER A 320 -27.80 -12.66 4.03
CA SER A 320 -26.49 -12.12 4.42
C SER A 320 -26.21 -12.42 5.90
N LEU A 321 -25.10 -13.08 6.20
CA LEU A 321 -24.74 -13.47 7.56
C LEU A 321 -24.50 -12.25 8.45
N PHE A 322 -23.92 -11.16 7.91
CA PHE A 322 -23.74 -9.91 8.64
C PHE A 322 -25.07 -9.24 9.00
N ALA A 323 -26.03 -9.23 8.07
CA ALA A 323 -27.36 -8.69 8.33
C ALA A 323 -28.11 -9.52 9.38
N VAL A 324 -27.99 -10.86 9.36
CA VAL A 324 -28.58 -11.75 10.38
C VAL A 324 -28.01 -11.44 11.77
N PHE A 325 -26.69 -11.29 11.90
CA PHE A 325 -26.06 -10.98 13.19
C PHE A 325 -26.52 -9.63 13.74
N ILE A 326 -26.62 -8.61 12.89
CA ILE A 326 -27.06 -7.27 13.32
C ILE A 326 -28.55 -7.27 13.69
N GLN A 327 -29.42 -7.91 12.92
CA GLN A 327 -30.85 -8.00 13.24
C GLN A 327 -31.11 -8.78 14.53
N LEU A 328 -30.33 -9.83 14.80
CA LEU A 328 -30.42 -10.57 16.07
C LEU A 328 -29.98 -9.71 17.25
N ALA A 329 -28.91 -8.94 17.07
CA ALA A 329 -28.39 -8.04 18.09
C ALA A 329 -29.27 -6.82 18.33
N GLU A 330 -29.95 -6.32 17.28
CA GLU A 330 -30.94 -5.24 17.37
C GLU A 330 -32.15 -5.67 18.21
N LYS A 331 -32.64 -6.90 18.05
CA LYS A 331 -33.73 -7.45 18.89
C LYS A 331 -33.37 -7.52 20.37
N THR A 332 -32.10 -7.73 20.69
CA THR A 332 -31.61 -7.85 22.07
C THR A 332 -31.03 -6.55 22.62
N TYR A 333 -31.00 -5.47 21.82
CA TYR A 333 -30.40 -4.17 22.13
C TYR A 333 -28.96 -4.25 22.68
N ASN A 334 -28.19 -5.25 22.23
CA ASN A 334 -26.80 -5.44 22.65
C ASN A 334 -25.86 -4.60 21.75
N TYR A 335 -25.77 -3.30 22.03
CA TYR A 335 -24.98 -2.37 21.21
C TYR A 335 -23.49 -2.72 21.13
N ILE A 336 -22.90 -3.29 22.20
CA ILE A 336 -21.50 -3.74 22.21
C ILE A 336 -21.28 -4.85 21.17
N TYR A 337 -22.23 -5.78 21.05
CA TYR A 337 -22.12 -6.85 20.07
C TYR A 337 -22.27 -6.31 18.64
N ILE A 338 -23.19 -5.37 18.42
CA ILE A 338 -23.35 -4.67 17.13
C ILE A 338 -22.03 -3.97 16.75
N GLU A 339 -21.47 -3.21 17.67
CA GLU A 339 -20.23 -2.46 17.48
C GLU A 339 -19.05 -3.39 17.14
N ILE A 340 -18.84 -4.46 17.91
CA ILE A 340 -17.79 -5.45 17.66
C ILE A 340 -18.00 -6.17 16.32
N ALA A 341 -19.23 -6.60 16.01
CA ALA A 341 -19.53 -7.27 14.75
C ALA A 341 -19.29 -6.35 13.55
N CYS A 342 -19.76 -5.11 13.61
CA CYS A 342 -19.51 -4.10 12.59
C CYS A 342 -18.02 -3.80 12.43
N PHE A 343 -17.29 -3.63 13.55
CA PHE A 343 -15.85 -3.39 13.55
C PHE A 343 -15.09 -4.53 12.90
N LEU A 344 -15.31 -5.78 13.32
CA LEU A 344 -14.64 -6.95 12.73
C LEU A 344 -14.90 -7.07 11.22
N SER A 345 -16.12 -6.76 10.79
CA SER A 345 -16.52 -6.79 9.38
C SER A 345 -15.79 -5.74 8.55
N ILE A 346 -15.91 -4.45 8.90
CA ILE A 346 -15.24 -3.38 8.14
C ILE A 346 -13.72 -3.48 8.25
N PHE A 347 -13.17 -3.92 9.38
CA PHE A 347 -11.75 -4.09 9.58
C PHE A 347 -11.17 -5.16 8.64
N PHE A 348 -11.84 -6.31 8.52
CA PHE A 348 -11.42 -7.34 7.57
C PHE A 348 -11.51 -6.88 6.12
N LEU A 349 -12.63 -6.25 5.71
CA LEU A 349 -12.77 -5.70 4.36
C LEU A 349 -11.67 -4.67 4.06
N SER A 350 -11.33 -3.82 5.04
CA SER A 350 -10.25 -2.86 4.96
C SER A 350 -8.88 -3.54 4.84
N ILE A 351 -8.63 -4.62 5.60
CA ILE A 351 -7.40 -5.41 5.45
C ILE A 351 -7.32 -5.95 4.02
N CYS A 352 -8.36 -6.57 3.48
CA CYS A 352 -8.35 -7.13 2.13
C CYS A 352 -8.04 -6.06 1.07
N VAL A 353 -8.68 -4.89 1.12
CA VAL A 353 -8.49 -3.84 0.12
C VAL A 353 -7.15 -3.12 0.31
N TYR A 354 -6.88 -2.62 1.52
CA TYR A 354 -5.71 -1.81 1.78
C TYR A 354 -4.40 -2.59 1.69
N SER A 355 -4.36 -3.85 2.17
CA SER A 355 -3.15 -4.67 2.01
C SER A 355 -2.87 -5.02 0.55
N THR A 356 -3.91 -5.14 -0.29
CA THR A 356 -3.75 -5.28 -1.74
C THR A 356 -3.15 -4.02 -2.37
N VAL A 357 -3.60 -2.82 -1.94
CA VAL A 357 -3.03 -1.54 -2.40
C VAL A 357 -1.54 -1.41 -2.06
N PHE A 358 -1.10 -1.90 -0.91
CA PHE A 358 0.33 -1.92 -0.54
C PHE A 358 1.15 -2.96 -1.33
N ARG A 359 0.50 -3.98 -1.90
CA ARG A 359 1.15 -5.09 -2.63
C ARG A 359 1.14 -4.91 -4.15
N ILE A 360 0.17 -4.19 -4.70
CA ILE A 360 0.00 -4.05 -6.14
C ILE A 360 1.17 -3.27 -6.75
N ARG A 361 1.74 -3.82 -7.82
CA ARG A 361 2.70 -3.13 -8.69
C ARG A 361 1.95 -2.75 -9.95
N VAL A 362 1.71 -1.46 -10.17
CA VAL A 362 1.03 -0.98 -11.38
C VAL A 362 2.10 -0.45 -12.33
N PHE A 363 2.30 -1.16 -13.44
CA PHE A 363 3.14 -0.79 -14.59
C PHE A 363 4.48 -0.13 -14.24
N ASN A 364 5.34 -0.70 -13.39
CA ASN A 364 6.66 -0.15 -12.99
C ASN A 364 6.70 1.28 -12.41
N TYR A 365 5.64 2.09 -12.54
CA TYR A 365 5.51 3.48 -12.12
C TYR A 365 5.01 3.60 -10.68
N TYR A 366 4.23 2.61 -10.20
CA TYR A 366 3.71 2.57 -8.84
C TYR A 366 4.17 1.30 -8.11
N TYR A 367 4.97 1.50 -7.06
CA TYR A 367 5.29 0.47 -6.07
C TYR A 367 5.56 1.14 -4.72
N LEU A 368 5.16 0.51 -3.61
CA LEU A 368 5.58 0.93 -2.28
C LEU A 368 6.72 0.02 -1.82
N ALA A 369 7.93 0.57 -1.72
CA ALA A 369 9.05 -0.15 -1.12
C ALA A 369 9.18 0.23 0.36
N SER A 370 9.32 -0.81 1.19
CA SER A 370 9.72 -0.66 2.58
C SER A 370 11.13 -0.08 2.70
N HIS A 371 11.47 0.41 3.89
CA HIS A 371 12.77 0.99 4.24
C HIS A 371 13.06 2.34 3.56
N HIS A 372 12.05 3.22 3.53
CA HIS A 372 12.22 4.61 3.10
C HIS A 372 12.66 4.76 1.63
N GLN A 373 12.28 3.80 0.77
CA GLN A 373 12.66 3.77 -0.66
C GLN A 373 11.50 4.07 -1.62
N THR A 374 10.37 4.53 -1.09
CA THR A 374 9.22 4.89 -1.93
C THR A 374 9.38 6.33 -2.45
N ASP A 375 9.09 6.53 -3.73
CA ASP A 375 9.15 7.84 -4.36
C ASP A 375 7.95 8.72 -3.98
N ALA A 376 8.11 10.04 -4.09
CA ALA A 376 7.08 11.02 -3.74
C ALA A 376 5.76 10.81 -4.53
N TYR A 377 5.86 10.51 -5.83
CA TYR A 377 4.70 10.23 -6.69
C TYR A 377 3.92 8.99 -6.23
N SER A 378 4.63 7.90 -5.91
CA SER A 378 3.99 6.67 -5.42
C SER A 378 3.28 6.88 -4.08
N LEU A 379 3.84 7.71 -3.18
CA LEU A 379 3.19 8.04 -1.90
C LEU A 379 1.93 8.90 -2.09
N LEU A 380 1.97 9.93 -2.94
CA LEU A 380 0.80 10.74 -3.26
C LEU A 380 -0.29 9.90 -3.94
N PHE A 381 0.09 9.08 -4.91
CA PHE A 381 -0.83 8.19 -5.60
C PHE A 381 -1.49 7.20 -4.63
N SER A 382 -0.74 6.62 -3.69
CA SER A 382 -1.32 5.74 -2.67
C SER A 382 -2.33 6.47 -1.78
N GLY A 383 -2.04 7.71 -1.37
CA GLY A 383 -2.97 8.54 -0.60
C GLY A 383 -4.26 8.84 -1.37
N MET A 384 -4.14 9.22 -2.64
CA MET A 384 -5.29 9.43 -3.53
C MET A 384 -6.11 8.15 -3.69
N LEU A 385 -5.45 7.01 -3.87
CA LEU A 385 -6.09 5.71 -4.03
C LEU A 385 -6.88 5.31 -2.78
N PHE A 386 -6.32 5.50 -1.57
CA PHE A 386 -7.06 5.28 -0.33
C PHE A 386 -8.29 6.17 -0.20
N CYS A 387 -8.15 7.48 -0.46
CA CYS A 387 -9.28 8.42 -0.41
C CYS A 387 -10.40 8.07 -1.40
N ARG A 388 -10.06 7.48 -2.55
CA ARG A 388 -11.04 7.03 -3.57
C ARG A 388 -11.68 5.69 -3.25
N LEU A 389 -10.95 4.76 -2.63
CA LEU A 389 -11.42 3.41 -2.31
C LEU A 389 -12.25 3.35 -1.02
N THR A 390 -12.01 4.26 -0.08
CA THR A 390 -12.66 4.20 1.23
C THR A 390 -14.17 4.46 1.17
N PRO A 391 -14.68 5.43 0.38
CA PRO A 391 -16.11 5.63 0.27
C PRO A 391 -16.90 4.42 -0.28
N PRO A 392 -16.51 3.79 -1.40
CA PRO A 392 -17.20 2.61 -1.90
C PRO A 392 -17.03 1.39 -0.97
N LEU A 393 -15.90 1.26 -0.26
CA LEU A 393 -15.69 0.22 0.76
C LEU A 393 -16.72 0.34 1.90
N CYS A 394 -16.97 1.56 2.38
CA CYS A 394 -17.95 1.82 3.43
C CYS A 394 -19.38 1.54 2.97
N LEU A 395 -19.72 1.94 1.73
CA LEU A 395 -21.03 1.65 1.14
C LEU A 395 -21.25 0.15 0.92
N ASN A 396 -20.21 -0.58 0.48
CA ASN A 396 -20.24 -2.03 0.37
C ASN A 396 -20.56 -2.68 1.73
N PHE A 397 -19.85 -2.29 2.79
CA PHE A 397 -20.14 -2.77 4.16
C PHE A 397 -21.56 -2.42 4.65
N LEU A 398 -22.03 -1.20 4.40
CA LEU A 398 -23.40 -0.79 4.78
C LEU A 398 -24.47 -1.56 3.98
N GLY A 399 -24.17 -1.96 2.74
CA GLY A 399 -24.99 -2.86 1.94
C GLY A 399 -25.06 -4.26 2.54
N LEU A 400 -23.92 -4.86 2.90
CA LEU A 400 -23.85 -6.20 3.51
C LEU A 400 -24.63 -6.32 4.83
N THR A 401 -24.67 -5.23 5.60
CA THR A 401 -25.33 -5.14 6.91
C THR A 401 -26.81 -4.73 6.82
N HIS A 402 -27.33 -4.48 5.61
CA HIS A 402 -28.69 -3.95 5.37
C HIS A 402 -28.96 -2.63 6.11
N MET A 403 -27.93 -1.84 6.38
CA MET A 403 -28.05 -0.50 6.97
C MET A 403 -28.23 0.61 5.94
N ASP A 404 -28.01 0.30 4.66
CA ASP A 404 -28.36 1.19 3.56
C ASP A 404 -29.86 1.17 3.26
N SER A 405 -30.47 2.36 3.25
CA SER A 405 -31.90 2.56 2.97
C SER A 405 -32.29 2.18 1.54
N SER A 406 -31.32 2.07 0.62
CA SER A 406 -31.59 1.69 -0.76
C SER A 406 -31.98 0.21 -0.91
N ILE A 407 -31.44 -0.66 -0.06
CA ILE A 407 -31.61 -2.12 -0.10
C ILE A 407 -32.72 -2.57 0.85
N SER A 408 -32.85 -1.93 2.02
CA SER A 408 -33.74 -2.43 3.08
C SER A 408 -35.26 -2.31 2.79
N HIS A 409 -35.70 -1.58 1.77
CA HIS A 409 -37.12 -1.28 1.44
C HIS A 409 -37.99 -0.69 2.58
N GLN A 410 -37.50 -0.65 3.81
CA GLN A 410 -38.12 0.01 4.95
C GLN A 410 -37.62 1.46 5.01
N ASN A 411 -38.52 2.41 5.34
CA ASN A 411 -38.20 3.82 5.57
C ASN A 411 -37.39 4.01 6.87
N THR A 412 -36.26 3.31 7.00
CA THR A 412 -35.37 3.41 8.14
C THR A 412 -34.45 4.62 7.98
N GLN A 413 -34.20 5.33 9.08
CA GLN A 413 -33.25 6.43 9.10
C GLN A 413 -31.86 5.96 8.62
N PRO A 414 -31.24 6.61 7.62
CA PRO A 414 -29.91 6.26 7.16
C PRO A 414 -28.85 6.68 8.19
N THR A 415 -27.63 6.14 8.04
CA THR A 415 -26.48 6.56 8.84
C THR A 415 -26.07 7.99 8.50
N ALA A 416 -25.38 8.67 9.44
CA ALA A 416 -24.86 10.02 9.19
C ALA A 416 -23.87 10.02 8.01
N TYR A 417 -23.10 8.94 7.87
CA TYR A 417 -22.24 8.68 6.72
C TYR A 417 -23.01 8.76 5.39
N THR A 418 -24.05 7.93 5.21
CA THR A 418 -24.82 7.86 3.96
C THR A 418 -25.53 9.18 3.66
N SER A 419 -25.92 9.94 4.69
CA SER A 419 -26.50 11.28 4.53
C SER A 419 -25.54 12.30 3.92
N ILE A 420 -24.23 12.19 4.15
CA ILE A 420 -23.22 13.17 3.69
C ILE A 420 -22.51 12.68 2.44
N MET A 421 -22.08 11.42 2.41
CA MET A 421 -21.39 10.82 1.26
C MET A 421 -22.33 10.48 0.10
N GLY A 422 -23.64 10.42 0.38
CA GLY A 422 -24.65 9.96 -0.56
C GLY A 422 -24.75 8.43 -0.59
N SER A 423 -25.95 7.93 -0.84
CA SER A 423 -26.17 6.54 -1.27
C SER A 423 -25.83 6.44 -2.76
N MET A 424 -25.53 5.23 -3.27
CA MET A 424 -25.13 5.02 -4.67
C MET A 424 -26.16 5.48 -5.73
N LYS A 425 -27.36 5.91 -5.31
CA LYS A 425 -28.41 6.52 -6.15
C LYS A 425 -28.02 7.83 -6.85
N VAL A 426 -26.91 8.48 -6.50
CA VAL A 426 -26.44 9.70 -7.19
C VAL A 426 -26.09 9.42 -8.67
N LEU A 427 -25.87 8.15 -9.06
CA LEU A 427 -25.79 7.71 -10.46
C LEU A 427 -26.99 6.81 -10.79
N SER A 428 -28.19 7.39 -10.86
CA SER A 428 -29.46 6.67 -11.10
C SER A 428 -29.47 5.81 -12.36
N PHE A 429 -28.52 6.00 -13.29
CA PHE A 429 -28.35 5.17 -14.49
C PHE A 429 -27.53 3.89 -14.26
N ILE A 430 -26.64 3.86 -13.26
CA ILE A 430 -25.73 2.73 -12.97
C ILE A 430 -26.24 1.90 -11.79
N ALA A 431 -26.96 2.51 -10.84
CA ALA A 431 -27.35 1.90 -9.57
C ALA A 431 -28.15 0.59 -9.72
N ASP A 432 -29.13 0.54 -10.63
CA ASP A 432 -30.04 -0.62 -10.75
C ASP A 432 -29.33 -1.88 -11.26
N GLY A 433 -28.42 -1.73 -12.24
CA GLY A 433 -27.58 -2.84 -12.69
C GLY A 433 -26.47 -3.18 -11.70
N PHE A 434 -25.91 -2.17 -11.04
CA PHE A 434 -24.76 -2.33 -10.16
C PHE A 434 -25.01 -3.30 -9.00
N TYR A 435 -26.16 -3.23 -8.33
CA TYR A 435 -26.46 -4.16 -7.22
C TYR A 435 -26.59 -5.62 -7.66
N ILE A 436 -26.91 -5.86 -8.93
CA ILE A 436 -26.99 -7.20 -9.52
C ILE A 436 -25.60 -7.66 -9.97
N TYR A 437 -24.87 -6.82 -10.71
CA TYR A 437 -23.58 -7.21 -11.32
C TYR A 437 -22.40 -7.18 -10.34
N TYR A 438 -22.41 -6.30 -9.34
CA TYR A 438 -21.30 -6.16 -8.40
C TYR A 438 -20.99 -7.45 -7.63
N PRO A 439 -21.96 -8.11 -6.96
CA PRO A 439 -21.72 -9.42 -6.34
C PRO A 439 -21.17 -10.47 -7.31
N MET A 440 -21.75 -10.56 -8.51
CA MET A 440 -21.34 -11.53 -9.51
C MET A 440 -19.89 -11.32 -9.93
N LEU A 441 -19.48 -10.06 -10.16
CA LEU A 441 -18.10 -9.73 -10.51
C LEU A 441 -17.12 -10.07 -9.39
N VAL A 442 -17.44 -9.77 -8.13
CA VAL A 442 -16.59 -10.11 -6.98
C VAL A 442 -16.39 -11.62 -6.88
N VAL A 443 -17.46 -12.41 -7.05
CA VAL A 443 -17.39 -13.89 -7.03
C VAL A 443 -16.54 -14.41 -8.19
N ILE A 444 -16.80 -13.93 -9.41
CA ILE A 444 -16.03 -14.32 -10.60
C ILE A 444 -14.54 -14.03 -10.40
N LEU A 445 -14.21 -12.87 -9.85
CA LEU A 445 -12.82 -12.50 -9.56
C LEU A 445 -12.20 -13.33 -8.44
N CYS A 446 -12.97 -13.68 -7.40
CA CYS A 446 -12.50 -14.61 -6.37
C CYS A 446 -12.19 -15.98 -6.98
N ILE A 447 -13.08 -16.53 -7.82
CA ILE A 447 -12.86 -17.80 -8.52
C ILE A 447 -11.64 -17.70 -9.44
N ALA A 448 -11.53 -16.62 -10.23
CA ALA A 448 -10.41 -16.41 -11.14
C ALA A 448 -9.07 -16.28 -10.41
N THR A 449 -9.04 -15.56 -9.29
CA THR A 449 -7.85 -15.43 -8.43
C THR A 449 -7.53 -16.76 -7.74
N TYR A 450 -8.54 -17.53 -7.35
CA TYR A 450 -8.37 -18.84 -6.73
C TYR A 450 -7.70 -19.82 -7.71
N PHE A 451 -8.16 -19.89 -8.95
CA PHE A 451 -7.53 -20.73 -9.97
C PHE A 451 -6.29 -20.10 -10.63
N SER A 452 -5.88 -18.91 -10.19
CA SER A 452 -4.77 -18.13 -10.76
C SER A 452 -4.90 -17.96 -12.28
N LEU A 453 -6.14 -17.79 -12.78
CA LEU A 453 -6.43 -17.68 -14.21
C LEU A 453 -5.67 -16.53 -14.86
N GLY A 454 -5.49 -15.40 -14.16
CA GLY A 454 -4.75 -14.24 -14.68
C GLY A 454 -3.32 -14.57 -15.10
N THR A 455 -2.56 -15.29 -14.25
CA THR A 455 -1.19 -15.71 -14.56
C THR A 455 -1.16 -16.75 -15.68
N ARG A 456 -2.14 -17.66 -15.70
CA ARG A 456 -2.25 -18.69 -16.76
C ARG A 456 -2.59 -18.09 -18.12
N CYS A 457 -3.46 -17.09 -18.17
CA CYS A 457 -3.77 -16.36 -19.41
C CYS A 457 -2.57 -15.56 -19.91
N LEU A 458 -1.80 -14.91 -19.04
CA LEU A 458 -0.57 -14.22 -19.43
C LEU A 458 0.51 -15.17 -19.96
N ASN A 459 0.59 -16.39 -19.40
CA ASN A 459 1.47 -17.44 -19.91
C ASN A 459 1.05 -17.92 -21.32
N LEU A 460 -0.26 -18.04 -21.57
CA LEU A 460 -0.79 -18.33 -22.91
C LEU A 460 -0.51 -17.22 -23.93
N LEU A 461 -0.39 -15.97 -23.48
CA LEU A 461 -0.02 -14.82 -24.31
C LEU A 461 1.50 -14.63 -24.47
N GLY A 462 2.33 -15.55 -23.95
CA GLY A 462 3.78 -15.55 -24.17
C GLY A 462 4.59 -14.62 -23.25
N PHE A 463 3.97 -13.99 -22.25
CA PHE A 463 4.65 -13.09 -21.32
C PHE A 463 5.25 -13.84 -20.13
N GLN A 464 6.36 -14.57 -20.34
CA GLN A 464 7.06 -15.30 -19.27
C GLN A 464 7.72 -14.36 -18.22
N GLN A 465 8.00 -13.10 -18.56
CA GLN A 465 8.64 -12.14 -17.65
C GLN A 465 7.72 -11.69 -16.49
N PHE A 466 6.40 -11.87 -16.61
CA PHE A 466 5.41 -11.56 -15.56
C PHE A 466 4.98 -12.78 -14.76
N MET A 467 5.82 -13.82 -14.68
CA MET A 467 5.57 -15.01 -13.87
C MET A 467 5.41 -14.60 -12.39
N GLY A 468 4.16 -14.64 -11.93
CA GLY A 468 3.80 -14.28 -10.56
C GLY A 468 4.45 -15.22 -9.54
N ASP A 469 4.57 -14.74 -8.30
CA ASP A 469 5.17 -15.44 -7.14
C ASP A 469 4.62 -16.87 -6.85
N ASN A 470 3.58 -17.33 -7.56
CA ASN A 470 2.85 -18.56 -7.30
C ASN A 470 3.35 -19.77 -8.10
N ASP A 471 3.98 -19.56 -9.27
CA ASP A 471 4.58 -20.63 -10.08
C ASP A 471 6.11 -20.46 -10.04
N MET A 472 6.72 -20.93 -8.95
CA MET A 472 8.17 -20.92 -8.79
C MET A 472 8.78 -22.06 -9.59
N THR A 473 9.56 -21.75 -10.64
CA THR A 473 10.34 -22.74 -11.38
C THR A 473 11.48 -23.27 -10.51
N SER A 474 11.71 -24.58 -10.52
CA SER A 474 12.83 -25.23 -9.80
C SER A 474 14.17 -24.59 -10.13
N ASP A 475 14.39 -24.28 -11.41
CA ASP A 475 15.68 -23.83 -11.92
C ASP A 475 16.08 -22.47 -11.32
N LEU A 476 15.13 -21.52 -11.25
CA LEU A 476 15.34 -20.21 -10.62
C LEU A 476 15.50 -20.31 -9.09
N VAL A 477 14.86 -21.30 -8.46
CA VAL A 477 15.02 -21.56 -7.03
C VAL A 477 16.43 -22.11 -6.73
N ASP A 478 16.91 -23.04 -7.56
CA ASP A 478 18.23 -23.63 -7.40
C ASP A 478 19.34 -22.61 -7.69
N GLU A 479 19.19 -21.80 -8.73
CA GLU A 479 20.08 -20.65 -9.00
C GLU A 479 20.12 -19.69 -7.80
N GLY A 480 18.94 -19.30 -7.29
CA GLY A 480 18.81 -18.45 -6.12
C GLY A 480 19.51 -19.02 -4.89
N LYS A 481 19.37 -20.32 -4.64
CA LYS A 481 20.00 -21.04 -3.53
C LYS A 481 21.54 -21.00 -3.64
N GLU A 482 22.08 -21.21 -4.84
CA GLU A 482 23.52 -21.09 -5.06
C GLU A 482 24.03 -19.66 -4.81
N LEU A 483 23.29 -18.64 -5.26
CA LEU A 483 23.65 -17.24 -5.06
C LEU A 483 23.72 -16.89 -3.57
N ILE A 484 22.70 -17.28 -2.79
CA ILE A 484 22.70 -17.09 -1.33
C ILE A 484 23.88 -17.83 -0.68
N ARG A 485 24.17 -19.07 -1.11
CA ARG A 485 25.31 -19.83 -0.59
C ARG A 485 26.64 -19.11 -0.84
N ARG A 486 26.85 -18.59 -2.05
CA ARG A 486 28.06 -17.84 -2.41
C ARG A 486 28.23 -16.59 -1.54
N GLU A 487 27.16 -15.83 -1.31
CA GLU A 487 27.21 -14.64 -0.44
C GLU A 487 27.39 -14.99 1.04
N LYS A 488 26.77 -16.08 1.52
CA LYS A 488 26.97 -16.59 2.88
C LYS A 488 28.43 -16.94 3.14
N ASP A 489 29.07 -17.64 2.20
CA ASP A 489 30.47 -18.04 2.30
C ASP A 489 31.39 -16.82 2.27
N LYS A 490 31.09 -15.81 1.44
CA LYS A 490 31.80 -14.51 1.45
C LYS A 490 31.65 -13.80 2.80
N GLY A 491 30.44 -13.78 3.37
CA GLY A 491 30.17 -13.19 4.68
C GLY A 491 30.99 -13.85 5.80
N LYS A 492 30.98 -15.19 5.85
CA LYS A 492 31.77 -15.95 6.83
C LYS A 492 33.27 -15.70 6.73
N ARG A 493 33.82 -15.55 5.52
CA ARG A 493 35.24 -15.23 5.32
C ARG A 493 35.58 -13.84 5.88
N LYS A 494 34.71 -12.84 5.68
CA LYS A 494 34.93 -11.48 6.22
C LYS A 494 34.95 -11.48 7.74
N VAL A 495 33.99 -12.15 8.37
CA VAL A 495 33.94 -12.25 9.84
C VAL A 495 35.20 -12.93 10.38
N LYS A 496 35.66 -14.01 9.75
CA LYS A 496 36.94 -14.66 10.14
C LYS A 496 38.13 -13.72 10.02
N ILE A 497 38.24 -12.97 8.93
CA ILE A 497 39.33 -12.00 8.73
C ILE A 497 39.26 -10.89 9.78
N GLU A 498 38.07 -10.41 10.14
CA GLU A 498 37.88 -9.40 11.18
C GLU A 498 38.23 -9.93 12.58
N GLU A 499 37.86 -11.17 12.90
CA GLU A 499 38.25 -11.84 14.15
C GLU A 499 39.76 -12.08 14.23
N GLU A 500 40.40 -12.51 13.14
CA GLU A 500 41.85 -12.69 13.06
C GLU A 500 42.59 -11.36 13.21
N ASN A 501 42.14 -10.31 12.52
CA ASN A 501 42.69 -8.96 12.68
C ASN A 501 42.47 -8.40 14.09
N GLY A 502 41.31 -8.63 14.70
CA GLY A 502 41.02 -8.21 16.08
C GLY A 502 41.91 -8.89 17.12
N LYS A 503 42.19 -10.20 16.93
CA LYS A 503 43.12 -10.95 17.79
C LYS A 503 44.57 -10.47 17.63
N ASN A 504 44.99 -10.19 16.39
CA ASN A 504 46.34 -9.68 16.11
C ASN A 504 46.57 -8.28 16.71
N VAL A 505 45.54 -7.41 16.77
CA VAL A 505 45.64 -6.09 17.43
C VAL A 505 45.79 -6.22 18.95
N MET A 506 45.18 -7.24 19.57
CA MET A 506 45.32 -7.50 21.01
C MET A 506 46.70 -8.06 21.38
N ASP A 507 47.31 -8.89 20.51
CA ASP A 507 48.68 -9.39 20.69
C ASP A 507 49.78 -8.35 20.36
N THR A 508 49.49 -7.35 19.54
CA THR A 508 50.49 -6.32 19.12
C THR A 508 50.54 -5.10 20.06
N THR A 509 49.73 -5.06 21.12
CA THR A 509 49.70 -3.92 22.08
C THR A 509 50.81 -3.99 23.14
N GLU A 510 51.79 -4.90 23.03
CA GLU A 510 52.89 -4.99 24.01
C GLU A 510 54.29 -4.58 23.49
N LYS A 511 54.53 -4.32 22.19
CA LYS A 511 55.90 -3.96 21.71
C LYS A 511 55.97 -2.97 20.54
N ILE A 512 56.13 -1.69 20.91
CA ILE A 512 56.87 -0.57 20.24
C ILE A 512 56.34 -0.02 18.87
N PRO A 513 56.83 1.13 18.32
CA PRO A 513 56.10 2.40 18.27
C PRO A 513 55.77 2.90 16.85
N LEU A 514 54.86 3.88 16.82
CA LEU A 514 54.53 4.85 15.76
C LEU A 514 55.39 4.83 14.48
N GLY A 515 54.88 4.20 13.41
CA GLY A 515 55.50 4.30 12.09
C GLY A 515 54.81 3.47 11.01
N THR A 516 54.02 4.15 10.18
CA THR A 516 53.72 3.85 8.76
C THR A 516 53.29 2.41 8.41
N GLU A 517 52.01 2.21 8.12
CA GLU A 517 51.62 1.17 7.16
C GLU A 517 50.52 1.61 6.17
N MET A 518 50.82 1.23 4.93
CA MET A 518 50.16 1.44 3.66
C MET A 518 49.07 0.37 3.52
N PHE A 519 47.80 0.76 3.33
CA PHE A 519 46.73 -0.20 3.06
C PHE A 519 46.01 0.08 1.73
N THR A 520 45.85 -1.01 1.00
CA THR A 520 45.44 -1.14 -0.39
C THR A 520 44.01 -0.66 -0.65
N LEU A 521 43.86 0.20 -1.66
CA LEU A 521 42.59 0.75 -2.11
C LEU A 521 41.79 -0.29 -2.92
N THR A 522 40.65 -0.71 -2.38
CA THR A 522 39.64 -1.49 -3.11
C THR A 522 38.82 -0.60 -4.08
N PRO A 523 38.14 -1.18 -5.09
CA PRO A 523 37.46 -0.44 -6.17
C PRO A 523 36.33 0.50 -5.69
N LYS A 524 35.80 0.29 -4.48
CA LYS A 524 34.79 1.15 -3.84
C LYS A 524 35.23 2.60 -3.63
N SER A 525 36.53 2.87 -3.67
CA SER A 525 37.10 4.22 -3.49
C SER A 525 36.95 5.12 -4.72
N ARG A 526 36.90 4.56 -5.95
CA ARG A 526 36.82 5.37 -7.19
C ARG A 526 35.46 6.02 -7.40
N ILE A 527 34.38 5.31 -7.04
CA ILE A 527 33.00 5.82 -7.14
C ILE A 527 32.79 6.98 -6.16
N SER A 528 33.31 6.89 -4.93
CA SER A 528 33.26 8.00 -3.95
C SER A 528 34.06 9.22 -4.39
N GLN A 529 35.24 9.02 -5.00
CA GLN A 529 36.08 10.12 -5.47
C GLN A 529 35.44 10.93 -6.61
N ILE A 530 34.64 10.32 -7.47
CA ILE A 530 33.92 11.01 -8.57
C ILE A 530 32.63 11.70 -8.06
N LEU A 531 31.95 11.13 -7.06
CA LEU A 531 30.68 11.65 -6.54
C LEU A 531 30.82 12.80 -5.54
N LEU A 532 31.93 12.86 -4.78
CA LEU A 532 32.16 13.89 -3.75
C LEU A 532 32.10 15.34 -4.29
N PRO A 533 32.69 15.69 -5.45
CA PRO A 533 32.63 17.04 -6.02
C PRO A 533 31.24 17.42 -6.57
N ILE A 534 30.45 16.42 -7.00
CA ILE A 534 29.12 16.61 -7.60
C ILE A 534 28.08 16.80 -6.49
N ALA A 535 28.16 15.99 -5.42
CA ALA A 535 27.26 16.10 -4.28
C ALA A 535 27.36 17.46 -3.55
N SER A 536 28.59 18.01 -3.42
CA SER A 536 28.83 19.27 -2.71
C SER A 536 28.43 20.53 -3.49
N LYS A 537 28.40 20.47 -4.83
CA LYS A 537 27.97 21.61 -5.66
C LYS A 537 26.45 21.78 -5.70
N TYR A 538 25.69 20.70 -5.63
CA TYR A 538 24.22 20.74 -5.70
C TYR A 538 23.52 20.94 -4.35
N THR A 539 24.22 20.80 -3.21
CA THR A 539 23.66 21.15 -1.90
C THR A 539 23.62 22.67 -1.65
N ARG A 540 24.33 23.48 -2.46
CA ARG A 540 24.54 24.92 -2.19
C ARG A 540 23.73 25.88 -3.08
N ALA A 541 23.05 25.40 -4.13
CA ALA A 541 22.25 26.24 -5.02
C ALA A 541 20.76 26.24 -4.64
N ASN A 542 20.45 26.77 -3.45
CA ASN A 542 19.10 27.10 -3.03
C ASN A 542 18.87 28.62 -3.21
N ASN A 543 18.29 29.02 -4.35
CA ASN A 543 17.65 30.31 -4.67
C ASN A 543 17.43 30.36 -6.20
N ARG A 544 16.36 30.88 -6.79
CA ARG A 544 14.96 31.15 -6.43
C ARG A 544 14.25 31.32 -7.81
N THR A 545 12.96 31.00 -7.87
CA THR A 545 11.93 31.59 -8.76
C THR A 545 11.80 31.26 -10.27
N GLU A 546 12.69 30.52 -10.95
CA GLU A 546 12.49 30.26 -12.40
C GLU A 546 12.13 28.83 -12.80
N ARG A 547 12.14 27.88 -11.85
CA ARG A 547 11.84 26.45 -12.12
C ARG A 547 10.34 26.14 -12.26
N ASP A 548 9.46 26.95 -11.70
CA ASP A 548 8.04 26.59 -11.55
C ASP A 548 7.20 26.77 -12.83
N ARG A 549 7.74 27.40 -13.90
CA ARG A 549 6.99 27.65 -15.13
C ARG A 549 7.31 26.71 -16.29
N ILE A 550 8.41 25.97 -16.24
CA ILE A 550 8.87 25.13 -17.36
C ILE A 550 8.60 23.63 -17.10
N GLU A 551 8.35 23.24 -15.85
CA GLU A 551 8.11 21.84 -15.46
C GLU A 551 6.66 21.34 -15.69
N LEU A 552 5.75 22.21 -16.17
CA LEU A 552 4.33 21.89 -16.36
C LEU A 552 3.92 21.57 -17.81
N LEU A 553 4.84 21.70 -18.78
CA LEU A 553 4.55 21.47 -20.21
C LEU A 553 5.80 20.94 -20.93
N GLN A 554 6.19 19.68 -20.69
CA GLN A 554 6.83 18.83 -21.70
C GLN A 554 6.92 17.39 -21.19
N ASP A 555 5.85 16.68 -21.52
CA ASP A 555 5.67 15.28 -21.87
C ASP A 555 6.66 14.19 -21.43
N ALA A 556 6.00 13.13 -20.97
CA ALA A 556 6.47 11.78 -20.88
C ALA A 556 6.62 11.17 -22.29
N GLU A 557 7.80 10.61 -22.55
CA GLU A 557 7.99 9.46 -23.44
C GLU A 557 9.29 8.75 -23.03
N PRO A 558 9.27 7.45 -22.72
CA PRO A 558 10.46 6.62 -22.82
C PRO A 558 10.55 6.08 -24.25
N LEU A 559 11.51 6.58 -25.03
CA LEU A 559 11.95 5.96 -26.28
C LEU A 559 12.64 4.63 -25.96
N ASP A 560 11.97 3.52 -26.29
CA ASP A 560 12.63 2.24 -26.55
C ASP A 560 13.42 2.39 -27.86
N PHE A 561 14.75 2.31 -27.79
CA PHE A 561 15.57 2.24 -28.99
C PHE A 561 15.89 0.77 -29.27
N ASN A 562 15.14 0.18 -30.21
CA ASN A 562 15.57 -1.04 -30.90
C ASN A 562 16.81 -0.71 -31.72
N ALA A 563 17.89 -1.42 -31.44
CA ALA A 563 19.12 -1.37 -32.21
C ALA A 563 18.93 -2.14 -33.53
N GLU A 564 18.56 -1.45 -34.61
CA GLU A 564 18.80 -1.95 -35.95
C GLU A 564 18.77 -0.79 -36.96
N THR A 565 19.79 -0.75 -37.83
CA THR A 565 20.00 0.13 -39.00
C THR A 565 21.00 1.28 -38.79
N PHE A 566 22.29 0.94 -38.90
CA PHE A 566 23.32 1.85 -39.38
C PHE A 566 23.19 1.99 -40.90
N THR A 567 23.00 3.22 -41.40
CA THR A 567 23.52 3.61 -42.73
C THR A 567 24.03 5.03 -42.67
N ASP A 568 25.30 5.15 -43.07
CA ASP A 568 26.10 6.33 -43.36
C ASP A 568 25.33 7.43 -44.11
N ASP A 569 25.44 8.69 -43.67
CA ASP A 569 25.78 9.79 -44.60
C ASP A 569 26.11 11.12 -43.89
N SER A 570 27.38 11.50 -44.02
CA SER A 570 27.93 12.78 -44.51
C SER A 570 27.35 14.14 -44.06
N LEU A 571 28.23 14.92 -43.42
CA LEU A 571 28.15 16.32 -42.98
C LEU A 571 27.96 17.34 -44.13
N GLU A 572 27.19 18.42 -43.91
CA GLU A 572 27.59 19.79 -44.29
C GLU A 572 26.95 20.88 -43.39
N PRO A 573 27.61 22.05 -43.21
CA PRO A 573 27.30 23.04 -42.17
C PRO A 573 26.61 24.30 -42.72
N GLU A 574 25.72 24.93 -41.95
CA GLU A 574 25.32 26.31 -42.26
C GLU A 574 25.28 27.27 -41.07
N SER A 575 25.83 28.43 -41.35
CA SER A 575 26.15 29.54 -40.49
C SER A 575 25.10 30.64 -40.54
N GLY A 576 24.79 31.25 -39.39
CA GLY A 576 24.74 32.70 -39.26
C GLY A 576 23.41 33.46 -39.47
N ARG A 577 22.95 34.02 -38.34
CA ARG A 577 22.52 35.44 -38.12
C ARG A 577 21.12 35.95 -38.57
N TYR A 578 20.41 36.38 -37.51
CA TYR A 578 19.66 37.64 -37.33
C TYR A 578 18.27 37.87 -37.98
N GLN A 579 17.30 38.10 -37.07
CA GLN A 579 15.91 38.63 -37.13
C GLN A 579 15.79 40.05 -37.78
N PRO A 580 14.61 40.74 -37.89
CA PRO A 580 13.24 40.48 -37.32
C PRO A 580 12.00 40.82 -38.20
N GLY A 581 10.82 40.41 -37.72
CA GLY A 581 9.61 41.28 -37.63
C GLY A 581 8.57 41.26 -38.76
N GLY A 582 7.32 40.91 -38.43
CA GLY A 582 6.14 41.21 -39.27
C GLY A 582 4.86 40.48 -38.88
N ARG A 583 3.88 41.19 -38.32
CA ARG A 583 2.45 40.79 -38.20
C ARG A 583 1.74 40.93 -39.55
N TYR A 584 0.67 40.15 -39.80
CA TYR A 584 -0.64 40.46 -40.45
C TYR A 584 -1.29 39.09 -40.80
N LEU A 585 -2.37 38.66 -40.13
CA LEU A 585 -3.80 38.77 -40.45
C LEU A 585 -4.35 37.92 -41.63
N SER A 586 -5.34 37.09 -41.29
CA SER A 586 -6.59 36.78 -42.02
C SER A 586 -6.70 35.57 -42.98
N MET A 587 -7.62 34.68 -42.59
CA MET A 587 -8.66 33.93 -43.35
C MET A 587 -8.49 33.69 -44.86
N SER A 588 -8.66 32.44 -45.31
CA SER A 588 -9.92 31.96 -45.92
C SER A 588 -9.79 30.55 -46.49
N SER A 589 -10.84 29.78 -46.25
CA SER A 589 -11.29 28.52 -46.85
C SER A 589 -11.23 28.46 -48.38
N SER A 590 -10.93 27.27 -48.92
CA SER A 590 -11.78 26.62 -49.94
C SER A 590 -11.30 25.20 -50.28
N ILE A 591 -12.25 24.27 -50.12
CA ILE A 591 -12.34 22.90 -50.61
C ILE A 591 -12.40 22.89 -52.14
N ILE A 592 -11.83 21.87 -52.81
CA ILE A 592 -12.39 21.20 -54.02
C ILE A 592 -11.71 19.83 -54.20
N PHE A 593 -12.56 18.87 -54.56
CA PHE A 593 -12.42 17.43 -54.83
C PHE A 593 -11.69 17.10 -56.15
N GLU A 594 -11.20 15.85 -56.25
CA GLU A 594 -11.19 14.92 -57.40
C GLU A 594 -9.98 13.97 -57.25
N ASP A 595 -10.00 12.67 -57.52
CA ASP A 595 -11.02 11.63 -57.68
C ASP A 595 -10.25 10.30 -57.85
N ILE A 596 -10.92 9.18 -57.54
CA ILE A 596 -10.55 7.74 -57.74
C ILE A 596 -9.73 7.06 -56.63
#